data_AF-A0A9E8MWQ9-F1
#
_entry.id   AF-A0A9E8MWQ9-F1
#
_cell.length_a   1.000
_cell.length_b   1.000
_cell.length_c   1.000
_cell.angle_alpha   90.00
_cell.angle_beta   90.00
_cell.angle_gamma   90.00
#
_symmetry.space_group_name_H-M   'P 1'
#
loop_
_entity.id
_entity.type
_entity.pdbx_description
1 polymer ?
#
loop_
_entity_poly.entity_id
_entity_poly.type
_entity_poly.pdbx_seq_one_letter_code
_entity_poly.pdbx_strand_id
1 'polypeptide(L)'
;MEESEYKDFNPNNVLVIGVTPDLEARNAFESQLKTELYHRDINALQSAVVFESSFIDSKQTETEIENQIDTLLSKGYDTVIVSTVKGVDDKMAIVSESKKTDYNLQKFKTYYLLSQNVYFDTDYYENYKVYHIETSIYNLKKDNEKALIWVGYYDIIDPENTKKTVDDYVKAVVKALEKERLIPKITTL
;
A
#
# COMPACT_ATOMS: atom_id res chain seq x y z
N MET A 1 -27.20 -3.14 3.35
CA MET A 1 -26.09 -3.96 2.83
C MET A 1 -25.82 -3.44 1.44
N GLU A 2 -24.82 -2.58 1.27
CA GLU A 2 -24.33 -2.24 -0.07
C GLU A 2 -23.60 -3.47 -0.62
N GLU A 3 -24.08 -4.02 -1.74
CA GLU A 3 -23.29 -4.97 -2.53
C GLU A 3 -22.01 -4.25 -2.97
N SER A 4 -20.84 -4.87 -2.76
CA SER A 4 -19.58 -4.26 -3.14
C SER A 4 -19.57 -4.02 -4.66
N GLU A 5 -19.31 -2.78 -5.08
CA GLU A 5 -19.18 -2.35 -6.49
C GLU A 5 -18.05 -3.04 -7.25
N TYR A 6 -17.37 -4.03 -6.65
CA TYR A 6 -16.14 -4.63 -7.14
C TYR A 6 -16.20 -6.16 -7.20
N LYS A 7 -17.37 -6.74 -7.51
CA LYS A 7 -17.53 -8.19 -7.74
C LYS A 7 -16.57 -8.78 -8.79
N ASP A 8 -15.92 -7.94 -9.61
CA ASP A 8 -15.01 -8.32 -10.70
C ASP A 8 -13.57 -7.76 -10.57
N PHE A 9 -13.10 -7.41 -9.36
CA PHE A 9 -11.71 -6.99 -9.19
C PHE A 9 -10.74 -8.18 -9.40
N ASN A 10 -9.90 -8.09 -10.43
CA ASN A 10 -8.85 -9.07 -10.72
C ASN A 10 -7.57 -8.32 -11.16
N PRO A 11 -6.61 -8.10 -10.26
CA PRO A 11 -5.40 -7.35 -10.57
C PRO A 11 -4.47 -8.16 -11.47
N ASN A 12 -3.95 -7.57 -12.55
CA ASN A 12 -2.95 -8.24 -13.41
C ASN A 12 -1.56 -7.63 -13.26
N ASN A 13 -1.47 -6.29 -13.30
CA ASN A 13 -0.21 -5.56 -13.25
C ASN A 13 -0.28 -4.53 -12.12
N VAL A 14 0.41 -4.83 -11.03
CA VAL A 14 0.33 -4.13 -9.76
C VAL A 14 1.58 -3.27 -9.53
N LEU A 15 1.38 -2.06 -9.07
CA LEU A 15 2.44 -1.26 -8.47
C LEU A 15 2.34 -1.31 -6.95
N VAL A 16 3.43 -1.67 -6.28
CA VAL A 16 3.51 -1.70 -4.81
C VAL A 16 4.30 -0.51 -4.32
N ILE A 17 3.71 0.27 -3.40
CA ILE A 17 4.29 1.49 -2.84
C ILE A 17 4.29 1.38 -1.32
N GLY A 18 5.47 1.35 -0.71
CA GLY A 18 5.63 1.61 0.72
C GLY A 18 5.93 3.10 0.96
N VAL A 19 5.23 3.73 1.90
CA VAL A 19 5.36 5.14 2.28
C VAL A 19 5.87 5.21 3.72
N THR A 20 7.20 5.27 3.83
CA THR A 20 7.98 5.34 5.08
C THR A 20 9.39 5.87 4.78
N PRO A 21 10.01 6.68 5.65
CA PRO A 21 11.41 7.08 5.50
C PRO A 21 12.39 5.92 5.75
N ASP A 22 11.96 4.81 6.37
CA ASP A 22 12.79 3.60 6.51
C ASP A 22 12.90 2.86 5.17
N LEU A 23 14.01 3.10 4.48
CA LEU A 23 14.29 2.50 3.16
C LEU A 23 14.45 0.98 3.23
N GLU A 24 14.99 0.44 4.33
CA GLU A 24 15.14 -1.01 4.49
C GLU A 24 13.77 -1.68 4.63
N ALA A 25 12.92 -1.15 5.50
CA ALA A 25 11.56 -1.63 5.69
C ALA A 25 10.74 -1.53 4.40
N ARG A 26 10.83 -0.40 3.68
CA ARG A 26 10.17 -0.21 2.39
C ARG A 26 10.61 -1.25 1.37
N ASN A 27 11.91 -1.38 1.14
CA ASN A 27 12.45 -2.32 0.15
C ASN A 27 12.07 -3.76 0.48
N ALA A 28 12.14 -4.13 1.76
CA ALA A 28 11.74 -5.46 2.22
C ALA A 28 10.24 -5.70 1.95
N PHE A 29 9.37 -4.75 2.31
CA PHE A 29 7.93 -4.85 2.10
C PHE A 29 7.57 -4.99 0.62
N GLU A 30 8.06 -4.08 -0.21
CA GLU A 30 7.72 -4.06 -1.64
C GLU A 30 8.26 -5.31 -2.35
N SER A 31 9.45 -5.79 -1.98
CA SER A 31 10.04 -7.02 -2.54
C SER A 31 9.25 -8.28 -2.17
N GLN A 32 8.91 -8.42 -0.88
CA GLN A 32 8.19 -9.58 -0.39
C GLN A 32 6.77 -9.63 -0.94
N LEU A 33 6.03 -8.51 -0.92
CA LEU A 33 4.68 -8.47 -1.46
C LEU A 33 4.66 -8.70 -2.97
N LYS A 34 5.63 -8.14 -3.71
CA LYS A 34 5.82 -8.47 -5.14
C LYS A 34 6.00 -9.97 -5.36
N THR A 35 6.81 -10.63 -4.53
CA THR A 35 7.07 -12.06 -4.64
C THR A 35 5.79 -12.88 -4.40
N GLU A 36 5.01 -12.52 -3.39
CA GLU A 36 3.71 -13.13 -3.11
C GLU A 36 2.71 -12.94 -4.27
N LEU A 37 2.67 -11.75 -4.87
CA LEU A 37 1.85 -11.49 -6.05
C LEU A 37 2.32 -12.30 -7.27
N TYR A 38 3.63 -12.41 -7.49
CA TYR A 38 4.20 -13.19 -8.58
C TYR A 38 3.86 -14.68 -8.47
N HIS A 39 3.90 -15.26 -7.27
CA HIS A 39 3.48 -16.65 -7.03
C HIS A 39 1.98 -16.89 -7.31
N ARG A 40 1.21 -15.83 -7.55
CA ARG A 40 -0.22 -15.84 -7.86
C ARG A 40 -0.49 -15.42 -9.30
N ASP A 41 0.53 -15.45 -10.16
CA ASP A 41 0.50 -15.01 -11.56
C ASP A 41 0.12 -13.54 -11.75
N ILE A 42 0.34 -12.70 -10.72
CA ILE A 42 0.14 -11.26 -10.74
C ILE A 42 1.49 -10.59 -10.93
N ASN A 43 1.67 -9.85 -12.01
CA ASN A 43 2.89 -9.09 -12.24
C ASN A 43 2.93 -7.90 -11.28
N ALA A 44 4.07 -7.67 -10.64
CA ALA A 44 4.22 -6.54 -9.74
C ALA A 44 5.56 -5.83 -9.88
N LEU A 45 5.53 -4.50 -9.75
CA LEU A 45 6.72 -3.67 -9.62
C LEU A 45 6.79 -2.97 -8.27
N GLN A 46 8.02 -2.73 -7.85
CA GLN A 46 8.36 -1.89 -6.72
C GLN A 46 8.30 -0.43 -7.14
N SER A 47 7.95 0.44 -6.21
CA SER A 47 7.82 1.87 -6.46
C SER A 47 9.14 2.48 -6.91
N ALA A 48 10.28 2.04 -6.36
CA ALA A 48 11.61 2.54 -6.75
C ALA A 48 12.01 2.24 -8.21
N VAL A 49 11.37 1.26 -8.87
CA VAL A 49 11.62 0.95 -10.29
C VAL A 49 10.78 1.85 -11.21
N VAL A 50 9.62 2.29 -10.72
CA VAL A 50 8.63 3.05 -11.47
C VAL A 50 8.82 4.55 -11.29
N PHE A 51 9.18 4.93 -10.07
CA PHE A 51 9.38 6.28 -9.62
C PHE A 51 10.86 6.42 -9.27
N GLU A 52 11.59 7.24 -10.01
CA GLU A 52 13.01 7.51 -9.78
C GLU A 52 13.27 8.06 -8.36
N SER A 53 14.54 8.22 -7.95
CA SER A 53 14.91 8.74 -6.63
C SER A 53 14.24 10.09 -6.27
N SER A 54 13.77 10.84 -7.27
CA SER A 54 12.97 12.07 -7.11
C SER A 54 11.75 11.91 -6.19
N PHE A 55 11.15 10.71 -6.10
CA PHE A 55 10.02 10.42 -5.22
C PHE A 55 10.38 10.36 -3.72
N ILE A 56 11.65 10.15 -3.41
CA ILE A 56 12.18 10.11 -2.04
C ILE A 56 12.76 11.48 -1.67
N ASP A 57 13.43 12.12 -2.63
CA ASP A 57 14.19 13.34 -2.40
C ASP A 57 13.32 14.62 -2.45
N SER A 58 12.09 14.54 -2.98
CA SER A 58 11.20 15.71 -3.14
C SER A 58 9.71 15.37 -3.18
N LYS A 59 8.88 16.26 -2.62
CA LYS A 59 7.41 16.17 -2.73
C LYS A 59 6.98 16.32 -4.19
N GLN A 60 6.22 15.34 -4.67
CA GLN A 60 5.62 15.34 -6.00
C GLN A 60 4.40 16.26 -6.06
N THR A 61 4.29 16.96 -7.17
CA THR A 61 3.12 17.77 -7.53
C THR A 61 1.99 16.91 -8.09
N GLU A 62 0.78 17.47 -8.15
CA GLU A 62 -0.39 16.81 -8.71
C GLU A 62 -0.17 16.40 -10.17
N THR A 63 0.41 17.27 -11.00
CA THR A 63 0.70 17.01 -12.41
C THR A 63 1.73 15.88 -12.61
N GLU A 64 2.75 15.81 -11.76
CA GLU A 64 3.75 14.74 -11.84
C GLU A 64 3.12 13.36 -11.53
N ILE A 65 2.25 13.29 -10.54
CA ILE A 65 1.51 12.07 -10.21
C ILE A 65 0.56 11.68 -11.34
N GLU A 66 -0.13 12.64 -11.96
CA GLU A 66 -1.00 12.38 -13.12
C GLU A 66 -0.24 11.81 -14.31
N ASN A 67 0.88 12.43 -14.68
CA ASN A 67 1.73 11.95 -15.77
C ASN A 67 2.22 10.52 -15.51
N GLN A 68 2.50 10.20 -14.25
CA GLN A 68 2.98 8.89 -13.87
C GLN A 68 1.85 7.85 -13.84
N ILE A 69 0.63 8.22 -13.43
CA ILE A 69 -0.57 7.38 -13.58
C ILE A 69 -0.81 7.08 -15.05
N ASP A 70 -0.74 8.08 -15.94
CA ASP A 70 -0.89 7.87 -17.39
C ASP A 70 0.21 6.95 -17.95
N THR A 71 1.45 7.11 -17.48
CA THR A 71 2.56 6.22 -17.84
C THR A 71 2.30 4.79 -17.39
N LEU A 72 1.82 4.59 -16.17
CA LEU A 72 1.46 3.28 -15.63
C LEU A 72 0.35 2.61 -16.44
N LEU A 73 -0.72 3.35 -16.72
CA LEU A 73 -1.82 2.88 -17.57
C LEU A 73 -1.32 2.49 -18.97
N SER A 74 -0.43 3.28 -19.57
CA SER A 74 0.15 2.99 -20.89
C SER A 74 1.02 1.72 -20.91
N LYS A 75 1.63 1.39 -19.76
CA LYS A 75 2.41 0.16 -19.55
C LYS A 75 1.53 -1.02 -19.10
N GLY A 76 0.21 -0.83 -19.02
CA GLY A 76 -0.75 -1.87 -18.68
C GLY A 76 -0.94 -2.10 -17.18
N TYR A 77 -0.44 -1.22 -16.30
CA TYR A 77 -0.73 -1.30 -14.87
C TYR A 77 -2.18 -0.94 -14.60
N ASP A 78 -2.85 -1.81 -13.86
CA ASP A 78 -4.28 -1.69 -13.55
C ASP A 78 -4.55 -1.49 -12.06
N THR A 79 -3.53 -1.64 -11.22
CA THR A 79 -3.68 -1.66 -9.76
C THR A 79 -2.51 -0.97 -9.07
N VAL A 80 -2.80 -0.21 -8.02
CA VAL A 80 -1.79 0.28 -7.06
C VAL A 80 -2.13 -0.18 -5.66
N ILE A 81 -1.14 -0.73 -4.97
CA ILE A 81 -1.18 -0.98 -3.53
C ILE A 81 -0.28 0.04 -2.84
N VAL A 82 -0.83 0.79 -1.90
CA VAL A 82 -0.08 1.75 -1.08
C VAL A 82 -0.15 1.32 0.36
N SER A 83 0.99 1.22 1.03
CA SER A 83 1.10 1.00 2.47
C SER A 83 1.78 2.20 3.10
N THR A 84 1.10 2.88 4.03
CA THR A 84 1.57 4.12 4.67
C THR A 84 1.63 3.93 6.17
N VAL A 85 2.76 4.30 6.78
CA VAL A 85 2.85 4.46 8.24
C VAL A 85 2.15 5.77 8.62
N LYS A 86 1.00 5.69 9.29
CA LYS A 86 0.13 6.83 9.65
C LYS A 86 0.38 7.39 11.04
N GLY A 87 1.01 6.61 11.91
CA GLY A 87 1.18 6.98 13.30
C GLY A 87 2.10 6.00 14.03
N VAL A 88 2.55 6.44 15.20
CA VAL A 88 3.33 5.63 16.12
C VAL A 88 2.88 5.88 17.56
N ASP A 89 2.68 4.81 18.33
CA ASP A 89 2.19 4.87 19.71
C ASP A 89 3.17 4.18 20.67
N ASP A 90 3.26 4.69 21.90
CA ASP A 90 3.98 4.03 23.01
C ASP A 90 3.14 2.94 23.69
N LYS A 91 1.87 2.79 23.31
CA LYS A 91 0.90 1.89 23.96
C LYS A 91 0.27 0.93 22.97
N MET A 92 0.25 -0.34 23.35
CA MET A 92 -0.42 -1.42 22.61
C MET A 92 -1.93 -1.13 22.50
N ALA A 93 -2.38 -0.75 21.30
CA ALA A 93 -3.80 -0.70 20.97
C ALA A 93 -4.14 -1.85 20.01
N ILE A 94 -5.35 -2.36 20.19
CA ILE A 94 -5.93 -3.52 19.52
C ILE A 94 -6.55 -3.08 18.19
N VAL A 95 -6.34 -3.89 17.15
CA VAL A 95 -6.97 -3.84 15.82
C VAL A 95 -8.41 -3.37 15.91
N SER A 96 -8.70 -2.20 15.35
CA SER A 96 -10.07 -1.71 15.18
C SER A 96 -10.43 -1.68 13.70
N GLU A 97 -11.41 -2.51 13.33
CA GLU A 97 -12.17 -2.36 12.09
C GLU A 97 -12.99 -1.06 12.17
N SER A 98 -12.43 0.08 11.77
CA SER A 98 -13.19 1.33 11.70
C SER A 98 -13.55 1.69 10.26
N LYS A 99 -14.73 1.20 9.86
CA LYS A 99 -15.50 1.68 8.72
C LYS A 99 -15.85 3.16 8.90
N LYS A 100 -15.17 4.04 8.18
CA LYS A 100 -15.68 5.33 7.68
C LYS A 100 -14.75 5.80 6.57
N THR A 101 -15.22 5.66 5.35
CA THR A 101 -14.51 5.99 4.12
C THR A 101 -14.16 7.47 4.10
N ASP A 102 -12.93 7.82 4.49
CA ASP A 102 -12.38 9.15 4.28
C ASP A 102 -12.47 9.46 2.77
N TYR A 103 -13.05 10.59 2.41
CA TYR A 103 -13.19 10.99 1.00
C TYR A 103 -11.82 11.03 0.29
N ASN A 104 -10.76 11.34 1.04
CA ASN A 104 -9.39 11.36 0.56
C ASN A 104 -8.86 9.98 0.19
N LEU A 105 -9.35 8.91 0.85
CA LEU A 105 -8.97 7.54 0.55
C LEU A 105 -9.58 7.04 -0.76
N GLN A 106 -10.59 7.69 -1.32
CA GLN A 106 -11.30 7.18 -2.50
C GLN A 106 -10.47 7.29 -3.79
N LYS A 107 -9.47 8.18 -3.82
CA LYS A 107 -8.66 8.49 -5.00
C LYS A 107 -7.18 8.30 -4.72
N PHE A 108 -6.52 7.45 -5.51
CA PHE A 108 -5.08 7.19 -5.37
C PHE A 108 -4.25 8.49 -5.40
N LYS A 109 -4.48 9.36 -6.38
CA LYS A 109 -3.74 10.64 -6.53
C LYS A 109 -3.83 11.49 -5.26
N THR A 110 -5.05 11.73 -4.76
CA THR A 110 -5.31 12.54 -3.56
C THR A 110 -4.67 11.89 -2.33
N TYR A 111 -4.86 10.59 -2.16
CA TYR A 111 -4.28 9.85 -1.05
C TYR A 111 -2.75 9.91 -1.05
N TYR A 112 -2.13 9.74 -2.21
CA TYR A 112 -0.69 9.77 -2.37
C TYR A 112 -0.13 11.17 -2.04
N LEU A 113 -0.72 12.25 -2.57
CA LEU A 113 -0.34 13.63 -2.26
C LEU A 113 -0.31 13.91 -0.74
N LEU A 114 -1.31 13.42 -0.01
CA LEU A 114 -1.38 13.61 1.44
C LEU A 114 -0.36 12.77 2.20
N SER A 115 -0.11 11.55 1.73
CA SER A 115 0.76 10.58 2.40
C SER A 115 2.25 10.89 2.23
N GLN A 116 2.64 11.64 1.19
CA GLN A 116 4.04 12.03 0.97
C GLN A 116 4.64 12.83 2.13
N ASN A 117 3.83 13.50 2.96
CA ASN A 117 4.33 14.21 4.13
C ASN A 117 5.04 13.29 5.12
N VAL A 118 4.70 11.99 5.16
CA VAL A 118 5.35 10.98 6.01
C VAL A 118 6.84 10.84 5.72
N TYR A 119 7.29 11.08 4.48
CA TYR A 119 8.71 11.05 4.12
C TYR A 119 9.52 12.22 4.68
N PHE A 120 8.86 13.37 4.89
CA PHE A 120 9.51 14.62 5.27
C PHE A 120 9.38 14.94 6.76
N ASP A 121 8.65 14.11 7.49
CA ASP A 121 8.52 14.18 8.94
C ASP A 121 9.50 13.19 9.58
N THR A 122 10.77 13.56 9.62
CA THR A 122 11.88 12.68 10.07
C THR A 122 11.98 12.57 11.59
N ASP A 123 11.36 13.49 12.33
CA ASP A 123 11.35 13.46 13.81
C ASP A 123 10.39 12.39 14.37
N TYR A 124 9.69 11.67 13.48
CA TYR A 124 8.55 10.80 13.79
C TYR A 124 8.91 9.35 14.13
N TYR A 125 10.17 8.93 14.00
CA TYR A 125 10.53 7.49 14.03
C TYR A 125 11.42 7.06 15.20
N GLU A 126 11.91 7.99 16.02
CA GLU A 126 12.77 7.63 17.15
C GLU A 126 11.95 7.37 18.42
N ASN A 127 12.02 6.12 18.92
CA ASN A 127 11.58 5.62 20.25
C ASN A 127 10.18 4.97 20.37
N TYR A 128 9.50 4.59 19.29
CA TYR A 128 8.12 4.11 19.38
C TYR A 128 7.96 2.58 19.46
N LYS A 129 6.93 2.15 20.19
CA LYS A 129 6.62 0.73 20.42
C LYS A 129 5.56 0.15 19.50
N VAL A 130 4.78 0.99 18.81
CA VAL A 130 3.69 0.54 17.93
C VAL A 130 3.69 1.40 16.68
N TYR A 131 3.59 0.81 15.50
CA TYR A 131 3.40 1.51 14.23
C TYR A 131 2.00 1.22 13.69
N HIS A 132 1.26 2.27 13.36
CA HIS A 132 -0.04 2.19 12.71
C HIS A 132 0.16 2.26 11.19
N ILE A 133 -0.22 1.21 10.50
CA ILE A 133 -0.05 1.07 9.05
C ILE A 133 -1.42 0.99 8.40
N GLU A 134 -1.63 1.81 7.39
CA GLU A 134 -2.80 1.75 6.51
C GLU A 134 -2.36 1.22 5.14
N THR A 135 -3.04 0.19 4.66
CA THR A 135 -2.82 -0.38 3.33
C THR A 135 -4.06 -0.20 2.49
N SER A 136 -3.92 0.44 1.33
CA SER A 136 -5.02 0.75 0.43
C SER A 136 -4.74 0.19 -0.96
N ILE A 137 -5.76 -0.42 -1.57
CA ILE A 137 -5.72 -0.96 -2.93
C ILE A 137 -6.62 -0.13 -3.82
N TYR A 138 -6.06 0.30 -4.94
CA TYR A 138 -6.73 1.14 -5.93
C TYR A 138 -6.74 0.46 -7.28
N ASN A 139 -7.88 0.53 -7.96
CA ASN A 139 -7.98 0.22 -9.38
C ASN A 139 -7.62 1.47 -10.19
N LEU A 140 -6.57 1.39 -11.02
CA LEU A 140 -6.16 2.47 -11.90
C LEU A 140 -7.10 2.56 -13.10
N LYS A 141 -7.88 3.64 -13.15
CA LYS A 141 -8.73 3.99 -14.29
C LYS A 141 -8.66 5.48 -14.54
N LYS A 142 -8.70 5.87 -15.81
CA LYS A 142 -8.50 7.25 -16.27
C LYS A 142 -9.56 8.25 -15.76
N ASP A 143 -10.73 7.76 -15.32
CA ASP A 143 -11.90 8.62 -15.08
C ASP A 143 -12.76 8.16 -13.88
N ASN A 144 -12.16 7.49 -12.89
CA ASN A 144 -12.94 6.94 -11.78
C ASN A 144 -12.83 7.82 -10.53
N GLU A 145 -13.93 8.50 -10.19
CA GLU A 145 -14.03 9.29 -8.96
C GLU A 145 -13.88 8.44 -7.69
N LYS A 146 -14.11 7.11 -7.77
CA LYS A 146 -13.94 6.14 -6.69
C LYS A 146 -13.13 4.93 -7.16
N ALA A 147 -11.84 4.94 -6.90
CA ALA A 147 -10.89 3.90 -7.30
C ALA A 147 -10.55 2.92 -6.17
N LEU A 148 -10.88 3.26 -4.93
CA LEU A 148 -10.55 2.44 -3.75
C LEU A 148 -11.33 1.13 -3.75
N ILE A 149 -10.59 0.02 -3.83
CA ILE A 149 -11.09 -1.35 -3.78
C ILE A 149 -11.12 -1.88 -2.36
N TRP A 150 -10.06 -1.59 -1.59
CA TRP A 150 -9.85 -2.15 -0.27
C TRP A 150 -8.97 -1.25 0.58
N VAL A 151 -9.22 -1.24 1.89
CA VAL A 151 -8.35 -0.63 2.89
C VAL A 151 -8.26 -1.53 4.11
N GLY A 152 -7.05 -1.70 4.64
CA GLY A 152 -6.79 -2.43 5.88
C GLY A 152 -5.88 -1.64 6.81
N TYR A 153 -6.11 -1.80 8.10
CA TYR A 153 -5.36 -1.17 9.18
C TYR A 153 -4.61 -2.23 9.98
N TYR A 154 -3.33 -2.00 10.24
CA TYR A 154 -2.44 -2.94 10.90
C TYR A 154 -1.60 -2.22 11.95
N ASP A 155 -1.43 -2.87 13.10
CA ASP A 155 -0.54 -2.40 14.15
C ASP A 155 0.68 -3.33 14.21
N ILE A 156 1.86 -2.74 14.11
CA ILE A 156 3.13 -3.45 14.30
C ILE A 156 3.65 -3.08 15.69
N ILE A 157 3.71 -4.06 16.58
CA ILE A 157 4.16 -3.87 17.95
C ILE A 157 5.62 -4.33 18.08
N ASP A 158 6.45 -3.45 18.66
CA ASP A 158 7.84 -3.67 19.06
C ASP A 158 8.72 -4.27 17.96
N PRO A 159 9.02 -3.51 16.88
CA PRO A 159 9.81 -4.03 15.78
C PRO A 159 11.29 -4.07 16.14
N GLU A 160 11.69 -5.02 16.99
CA GLU A 160 13.11 -5.29 17.26
C GLU A 160 13.83 -5.86 16.02
N ASN A 161 13.09 -6.50 15.11
CA ASN A 161 13.62 -7.10 13.89
C ASN A 161 12.78 -6.71 12.67
N THR A 162 13.24 -5.68 11.95
CA THR A 162 12.60 -5.14 10.74
C THR A 162 12.21 -6.23 9.75
N LYS A 163 13.08 -7.20 9.49
CA LYS A 163 12.81 -8.27 8.51
C LYS A 163 11.65 -9.17 8.94
N LYS A 164 11.64 -9.62 10.20
CA LYS A 164 10.56 -10.46 10.72
C LYS A 164 9.24 -9.69 10.77
N THR A 165 9.30 -8.45 11.23
CA THR A 165 8.16 -7.55 11.28
C THR A 165 7.52 -7.36 9.91
N VAL A 166 8.33 -7.10 8.87
CA VAL A 166 7.85 -6.98 7.49
C VAL A 166 7.26 -8.29 6.99
N ASP A 167 7.88 -9.43 7.28
CA ASP A 167 7.38 -10.75 6.88
C ASP A 167 6.01 -11.07 7.50
N ASP A 168 5.85 -10.86 8.81
CA ASP A 168 4.58 -11.06 9.51
C ASP A 168 3.49 -10.12 8.97
N TYR A 169 3.85 -8.87 8.67
CA TYR A 169 2.94 -7.90 8.09
C TYR A 169 2.51 -8.25 6.65
N VAL A 170 3.44 -8.64 5.77
CA VAL A 170 3.13 -9.09 4.40
C VAL A 170 2.21 -10.31 4.43
N LYS A 171 2.48 -11.29 5.30
CA LYS A 171 1.60 -12.45 5.50
C LYS A 171 0.20 -12.03 5.93
N ALA A 172 0.08 -11.06 6.83
CA ALA A 172 -1.22 -10.56 7.28
C ALA A 172 -2.00 -9.90 6.13
N VAL A 173 -1.34 -9.05 5.34
CA VAL A 173 -1.93 -8.42 4.14
C VAL A 173 -2.39 -9.49 3.16
N VAL A 174 -1.51 -10.40 2.73
CA VAL A 174 -1.82 -11.45 1.76
C VAL A 174 -3.01 -12.30 2.23
N LYS A 175 -3.02 -12.71 3.50
CA LYS A 175 -4.12 -13.50 4.07
C LYS A 175 -5.44 -12.73 4.06
N ALA A 176 -5.43 -11.42 4.31
CA ALA A 176 -6.62 -10.58 4.22
C ALA A 176 -7.12 -10.52 2.76
N LEU A 177 -6.23 -10.25 1.80
CA LEU A 177 -6.58 -10.17 0.38
C LEU A 177 -7.13 -11.49 -0.17
N GLU A 178 -6.56 -12.62 0.23
CA GLU A 178 -7.09 -13.96 -0.10
C GLU A 178 -8.47 -14.22 0.51
N LYS A 179 -8.67 -13.84 1.77
CA LYS A 179 -9.95 -14.01 2.48
C LYS A 179 -11.05 -13.19 1.80
N GLU A 180 -10.72 -11.99 1.34
CA GLU A 180 -11.62 -11.09 0.64
C GLU A 180 -11.72 -11.36 -0.87
N ARG A 181 -10.97 -12.36 -1.36
CA ARG A 181 -10.97 -12.80 -2.77
C ARG A 181 -10.50 -11.70 -3.74
N LEU A 182 -9.60 -10.83 -3.28
CA LEU A 182 -8.95 -9.80 -4.08
C LEU A 182 -7.71 -10.32 -4.81
N ILE A 183 -7.12 -11.41 -4.30
CA ILE A 183 -6.06 -12.19 -4.94
C ILE A 183 -6.37 -13.69 -4.76
N PRO A 184 -5.86 -14.57 -5.65
CA PRO A 184 -6.10 -16.01 -5.52
C PRO A 184 -5.31 -16.59 -4.34
N LYS A 185 -5.79 -17.71 -3.81
CA LYS A 185 -5.04 -18.51 -2.84
C LYS A 185 -4.00 -19.36 -3.55
N ILE A 186 -2.79 -19.44 -3.00
CA ILE A 186 -1.85 -20.46 -3.44
C ILE A 186 -2.36 -21.81 -2.94
N THR A 187 -2.81 -22.65 -3.86
CA THR A 187 -3.13 -24.04 -3.54
C THR A 187 -1.83 -24.82 -3.60
N THR A 188 -1.27 -25.17 -2.43
CA THR A 188 -0.19 -26.15 -2.38
C THR A 188 -0.79 -27.51 -2.74
N LEU A 189 -0.36 -28.10 -3.86
CA LEU A 189 -0.70 -29.47 -4.26
C LEU A 189 -0.10 -30.50 -3.29
#